data_AF-A0A423H4L8-F1
#
_entry.id   AF-A0A423H4L8-F1
#
_cell.length_a   1.000
_cell.length_b   1.000
_cell.length_c   1.000
_cell.angle_alpha   90.00
_cell.angle_beta   90.00
_cell.angle_gamma   90.00
#
_symmetry.space_group_name_H-M   'P 1'
#
loop_
_entity.id
_entity.type
_entity.pdbx_description
1 polymer ?
#
loop_
_entity_poly.entity_id
_entity_poly.type
_entity_poly.pdbx_seq_one_letter_code
_entity_poly.pdbx_strand_id
1 'polypeptide(L)' 'MTHELDQHLETANEYVGKQYSEALRAELADKTGLHVRPIGIGFIMTKDYDPQRINLLVENEIITSAAMGN' A
#
# COMPACT_ATOMS: atom_id res chain seq x y z
N MET A 1 -15.73 -12.66 -0.43
CA MET A 1 -14.26 -12.58 -0.33
C MET A 1 -13.63 -11.71 -1.41
N THR A 2 -14.11 -11.68 -2.66
CA THR A 2 -13.58 -10.78 -3.72
C THR A 2 -13.91 -9.30 -3.51
N HIS A 3 -15.13 -8.97 -3.05
CA HIS A 3 -15.56 -7.57 -2.88
C HIS A 3 -14.78 -6.77 -1.81
N GLU A 4 -14.24 -7.43 -0.78
CA GLU A 4 -13.49 -6.74 0.29
C GLU A 4 -12.07 -6.36 -0.17
N LEU A 5 -11.41 -7.25 -0.92
CA LEU A 5 -10.09 -7.00 -1.49
C LEU A 5 -10.10 -5.84 -2.48
N ASP A 6 -11.10 -5.79 -3.35
CA ASP A 6 -11.26 -4.69 -4.31
C ASP A 6 -11.47 -3.34 -3.59
N GLN A 7 -12.26 -3.32 -2.50
CA GLN A 7 -12.52 -2.12 -1.72
C GLN A 7 -11.29 -1.60 -0.97
N HIS A 8 -10.46 -2.49 -0.44
CA HIS A 8 -9.19 -2.11 0.19
C HIS A 8 -8.20 -1.54 -0.83
N LEU A 9 -8.15 -2.11 -2.04
CA LEU A 9 -7.31 -1.62 -3.12
C LEU A 9 -7.80 -0.25 -3.63
N GLU A 10 -9.11 -0.04 -3.77
CA GLU A 10 -9.68 1.28 -4.08
C GLU A 10 -9.29 2.32 -3.05
N THR A 11 -9.42 2.00 -1.76
CA THR A 11 -9.02 2.90 -0.67
C THR A 11 -7.52 3.24 -0.76
N ALA A 12 -6.66 2.27 -1.06
CA ALA A 12 -5.23 2.51 -1.24
C ALA A 12 -4.92 3.38 -2.47
N ASN A 13 -5.69 3.23 -3.56
CA ASN A 13 -5.53 4.02 -4.77
C ASN A 13 -5.86 5.50 -4.57
N GLU A 14 -6.70 5.87 -3.60
CA GLU A 14 -6.96 7.27 -3.24
C GLU A 14 -5.72 8.01 -2.69
N TYR A 15 -4.65 7.28 -2.38
CA TYR A 15 -3.38 7.83 -1.92
C TYR A 15 -2.33 7.95 -3.02
N VAL A 16 -2.60 7.44 -4.22
CA VAL A 16 -1.73 7.63 -5.39
C VAL A 16 -1.64 9.12 -5.72
N GLY A 17 -0.43 9.60 -5.98
CA GLY A 17 -0.10 11.01 -6.21
C GLY A 17 0.15 11.81 -4.93
N LYS A 18 -0.08 11.24 -3.72
CA LYS A 18 0.26 11.89 -2.45
C LYS A 18 1.72 11.61 -2.08
N GLN A 19 2.31 12.53 -1.32
CA GLN A 19 3.62 12.30 -0.72
C GLN A 19 3.52 11.21 0.35
N TYR A 20 4.42 10.22 0.27
CA TYR A 20 4.54 9.16 1.24
C TYR A 20 4.97 9.72 2.60
N SER A 21 4.34 9.22 3.66
CA SER A 21 4.77 9.43 5.04
C SER A 21 4.37 8.24 5.90
N GLU A 22 5.09 8.00 7.01
CA GLU A 22 4.71 6.95 7.96
C GLU A 22 3.33 7.17 8.57
N ALA A 23 2.89 8.42 8.73
CA ALA A 23 1.55 8.76 9.20
C ALA A 23 0.48 8.33 8.20
N LEU A 24 0.70 8.59 6.91
CA LEU A 24 -0.21 8.16 5.83
C LEU A 24 -0.27 6.63 5.75
N ARG A 25 0.88 5.96 5.88
CA ARG A 25 0.95 4.50 5.94
C ARG A 25 0.09 3.96 7.09
N ALA A 26 0.22 4.54 8.28
CA ALA A 26 -0.55 4.12 9.46
C ALA A 26 -2.05 4.39 9.27
N GLU A 27 -2.44 5.53 8.71
CA GLU A 27 -3.83 5.85 8.41
C GLU A 27 -4.44 4.84 7.41
N LEU A 28 -3.71 4.49 6.35
CA LEU A 28 -4.20 3.51 5.38
C LEU A 28 -4.34 2.12 6.02
N ALA A 29 -3.40 1.73 6.88
CA ALA A 29 -3.46 0.47 7.61
C ALA A 29 -4.67 0.42 8.57
N ASP A 30 -4.96 1.53 9.26
CA ASP A 30 -6.11 1.65 10.16
C ASP A 30 -7.45 1.57 9.39
N LYS A 31 -7.54 2.27 8.25
CA LYS A 31 -8.76 2.26 7.40
C LYS A 31 -9.04 0.90 6.76
N THR A 32 -8.00 0.20 6.32
CA THR A 32 -8.15 -1.07 5.61
C THR A 32 -8.11 -2.28 6.55
N GLY A 33 -7.57 -2.12 7.76
CA GLY A 33 -7.27 -3.24 8.66
C GLY A 33 -6.13 -4.13 8.13
N LEU A 34 -5.43 -3.71 7.08
CA LEU A 34 -4.41 -4.50 6.40
C LEU A 34 -3.01 -3.94 6.66
N HIS A 35 -2.03 -4.83 6.54
CA HIS A 35 -0.63 -4.41 6.60
C HIS A 35 -0.28 -3.58 5.35
N VAL A 36 0.28 -2.39 5.56
CA VAL A 36 0.74 -1.52 4.47
C VAL A 36 2.26 -1.47 4.44
N ARG A 37 2.85 -1.78 3.29
CA ARG A 37 4.30 -1.79 3.05
C ARG A 37 4.66 -0.82 1.92
N PRO A 38 5.52 0.18 2.16
CA PRO A 38 6.14 0.92 1.06
C PRO A 38 7.14 0.03 0.32
N ILE A 39 7.12 0.11 -1.01
CA ILE A 39 8.08 -0.52 -1.91
C ILE A 39 8.61 0.55 -2.88
N GLY A 40 9.81 0.37 -3.44
CA GLY A 40 10.41 1.36 -4.33
C GLY A 40 11.86 1.66 -3.97
N ILE A 41 12.42 2.70 -4.58
CA ILE A 41 13.83 3.09 -4.39
C ILE A 41 14.02 3.53 -2.93
N GLY A 42 14.91 2.85 -2.21
CA GLY A 42 15.20 3.12 -0.79
C GLY A 42 14.44 2.23 0.20
N PHE A 43 13.53 1.37 -0.25
CA PHE A 43 12.81 0.42 0.60
C PHE A 43 13.32 -1.01 0.42
N ILE A 44 13.44 -1.74 1.53
CA ILE A 44 13.85 -3.15 1.52
C ILE A 44 12.68 -4.01 1.06
N MET A 45 12.81 -4.68 -0.08
CA MET A 45 11.82 -5.63 -0.57
C MET A 45 12.12 -7.04 -0.07
N THR A 46 11.16 -7.64 0.63
CA THR A 46 11.13 -9.07 0.93
C THR A 46 10.22 -9.78 -0.08
N LYS A 47 10.64 -10.98 -0.55
CA LYS A 47 9.96 -11.77 -1.60
C LYS A 47 8.86 -12.70 -1.06
N ASP A 48 8.37 -12.48 0.15
CA ASP A 48 7.27 -13.22 0.73
C ASP A 48 5.93 -12.81 0.12
N TYR A 49 5.09 -13.80 -0.18
CA TYR A 49 3.71 -13.59 -0.60
C TYR A 49 2.83 -13.39 0.63
N ASP A 50 2.14 -12.26 0.71
CA ASP A 50 1.13 -12.00 1.73
C ASP A 50 -0.14 -11.43 1.06
N PRO A 51 -1.23 -12.22 0.98
CA PRO A 51 -2.47 -11.79 0.34
C PRO A 51 -3.21 -10.69 1.12
N GLN A 52 -2.88 -10.48 2.40
CA GLN A 52 -3.49 -9.47 3.28
C GLN A 52 -2.57 -8.25 3.47
N ARG A 53 -1.77 -7.94 2.45
CA ARG A 53 -0.85 -6.80 2.44
C ARG A 53 -1.08 -5.90 1.24
N ILE A 54 -1.10 -4.60 1.53
CA ILE A 54 -1.07 -3.52 0.55
C ILE A 54 0.39 -3.09 0.35
N ASN A 55 0.88 -3.20 -0.88
CA ASN A 55 2.15 -2.66 -1.30
C ASN A 55 1.93 -1.28 -1.93
N LEU A 56 2.56 -0.25 -1.38
CA LEU A 56 2.57 1.10 -1.94
C LEU A 56 3.87 1.32 -2.68
N LEU A 57 3.81 1.47 -4.01
CA LEU A 57 4.97 1.88 -4.79
C LEU A 57 5.22 3.36 -4.56
N VAL A 58 6.41 3.68 -4.08
CA VAL A 58 6.87 5.03 -3.78
C VAL A 58 8.08 5.35 -4.64
N GLU A 59 7.97 6.41 -5.43
CA GLU A 59 9.04 6.93 -6.29
C GLU A 59 9.19 8.42 -6.03
N ASN A 60 10.42 8.88 -5.76
CA ASN A 60 10.70 10.28 -5.40
C ASN A 60 9.81 10.79 -4.25
N GLU A 61 9.62 9.96 -3.22
CA GLU A 61 8.73 10.26 -2.07
C GLU A 61 7.24 10.40 -2.42
N ILE A 62 6.82 10.12 -3.65
CA ILE A 62 5.43 10.14 -4.09
C ILE A 62 4.92 8.72 -4.29
N ILE A 63 3.71 8.44 -3.83
CA ILE A 63 3.04 7.15 -4.07
C ILE A 63 2.61 7.10 -5.54
N THR A 64 3.14 6.18 -6.34
CA THR A 64 2.83 6.05 -7.76
C THR A 64 1.85 4.92 -8.07
N SER A 65 1.75 3.91 -7.20
CA SER A 65 0.80 2.81 -7.36
C SER A 65 0.52 2.09 -6.04
N ALA A 66 -0.63 1.43 -5.95
CA ALA A 66 -0.97 0.51 -4.88
C ALA A 66 -1.31 -0.86 -5.46
N ALA A 67 -0.84 -1.94 -4.82
CA ALA A 67 -1.12 -3.31 -5.25
C ALA A 67 -1.28 -4.24 -4.03
N MET A 68 -2.15 -5.24 -4.15
CA MET A 68 -2.38 -6.24 -3.10
C MET A 68 -1.89 -7.63 -3.53
N GLY A 69 -1.40 -8.43 -2.57
CA GLY A 69 -1.18 -9.87 -2.74
C GLY A 69 -0.24 -10.25 -3.89
N ASN A 70 1.01 -9.78 -3.84
CA ASN A 70 2.06 -10.14 -4.80
C ASN A 70 3.08 -11.10 -4.18
#